data_AF-A0A2B7ZPA1-F1
#
_entry.id   AF-A0A2B7ZPA1-F1
#
_cell.length_a   1.000
_cell.length_b   1.000
_cell.length_c   1.000
_cell.angle_alpha   90.00
_cell.angle_beta   90.00
_cell.angle_gamma   90.00
#
_symmetry.space_group_name_H-M   'P 1'
#
loop_
_entity.id
_entity.type
_entity.pdbx_description
1 polymer ?
#
loop_
_entity_poly.entity_id
_entity_poly.type
_entity_poly.pdbx_seq_one_letter_code
_entity_poly.pdbx_strand_id
1 'polypeptide(L)'
;MSRSSYTATMVPVTRKFHWPEIQLNIWFSVVLAGSATCLGIFSWFMTVQTQMELPTPWVFPFMVATAALTVIFLCLIVFLSMQHTLIPEMIILGSFILFVLWLTGLIGTAVQLYGSQANINSNCQNWVSDYEFKGASINTLAWLTNLNICNCWKAAFAFEVVISVFLVWMLVMAFQVRKHIDPFD
;
A
#
# COMPACT_ATOMS: atom_id res chain seq x y z
N MET A 1 -66.46 18.32 5.99
CA MET A 1 -65.35 17.62 5.33
C MET A 1 -64.05 17.99 6.06
N SER A 2 -63.53 17.08 6.90
CA SER A 2 -62.29 17.28 7.65
C SER A 2 -61.12 16.71 6.84
N ARG A 3 -60.19 17.56 6.40
CA ARG A 3 -58.92 17.13 5.79
C ARG A 3 -57.97 16.74 6.92
N SER A 4 -57.71 15.44 7.04
CA SER A 4 -56.63 14.94 7.90
C SER A 4 -55.28 15.34 7.27
N SER A 5 -54.59 16.28 7.92
CA SER A 5 -53.23 16.67 7.56
C SER A 5 -52.27 15.64 8.12
N TYR A 6 -51.78 14.73 7.28
CA TYR A 6 -50.69 13.83 7.63
C TYR A 6 -49.38 14.63 7.67
N THR A 7 -48.96 15.05 8.87
CA THR A 7 -47.63 15.64 9.07
C THR A 7 -46.60 14.51 9.01
N ALA A 8 -46.02 14.28 7.83
CA ALA A 8 -44.91 13.35 7.66
C ALA A 8 -43.73 13.83 8.53
N THR A 9 -43.53 13.20 9.68
CA THR A 9 -42.35 13.45 10.51
C THR A 9 -41.18 12.76 9.83
N MET A 10 -40.37 13.49 9.08
CA MET A 10 -39.08 12.99 8.60
C MET A 10 -38.18 12.80 9.82
N VAL A 11 -38.12 11.57 10.34
CA VAL A 11 -37.10 11.19 11.32
C VAL A 11 -35.77 11.17 10.55
N PRO A 12 -34.78 12.01 10.90
CA PRO A 12 -33.45 11.88 10.33
C PRO A 12 -32.88 10.54 10.80
N VAL A 13 -32.93 9.53 9.95
CA VAL A 13 -32.26 8.26 10.20
C VAL A 13 -30.77 8.50 10.07
N THR A 14 -30.08 8.66 11.20
CA THR A 14 -28.62 8.68 11.23
C THR A 14 -28.12 7.30 10.79
N ARG A 15 -27.75 7.20 9.51
CA ARG A 15 -27.32 5.97 8.83
C ARG A 15 -25.97 5.53 9.42
N LYS A 16 -25.96 4.47 10.23
CA LYS A 16 -24.72 3.88 10.74
C LYS A 16 -24.25 2.78 9.80
N PHE A 17 -23.07 2.94 9.21
CA PHE A 17 -22.44 1.92 8.38
C PHE A 17 -21.86 0.83 9.29
N HIS A 18 -22.31 -0.42 9.12
CA HIS A 18 -21.74 -1.55 9.85
C HIS A 18 -20.63 -2.18 9.01
N TRP A 19 -19.40 -2.09 9.51
CA TRP A 19 -18.21 -2.63 8.85
C TRP A 19 -17.82 -3.97 9.48
N PRO A 20 -17.34 -4.95 8.68
CA PRO A 20 -16.87 -6.23 9.22
C PRO A 20 -15.55 -6.05 9.98
N GLU A 21 -15.61 -5.98 11.30
CA GLU A 21 -14.47 -5.62 12.18
C GLU A 21 -13.23 -6.49 11.94
N ILE A 22 -13.40 -7.81 11.85
CA ILE A 22 -12.28 -8.75 11.65
C ILE A 22 -11.62 -8.53 10.29
N GLN A 23 -12.40 -8.40 9.23
CA GLN A 23 -11.87 -8.21 7.87
C GLN A 23 -11.15 -6.87 7.75
N LEU A 24 -11.73 -5.80 8.33
CA LEU A 24 -11.15 -4.47 8.35
C LEU A 24 -9.82 -4.44 9.12
N ASN A 25 -9.75 -5.12 10.27
CA ASN A 25 -8.52 -5.19 11.07
C ASN A 25 -7.40 -5.95 10.34
N ILE A 26 -7.71 -7.11 9.73
CA ILE A 26 -6.73 -7.87 8.94
C ILE A 26 -6.23 -7.02 7.77
N TRP A 27 -7.15 -6.37 7.06
CA TRP A 27 -6.81 -5.48 5.97
C TRP A 27 -5.88 -4.34 6.43
N PHE A 28 -6.25 -3.67 7.52
CA PHE A 28 -5.49 -2.56 8.07
C PHE A 28 -4.06 -2.99 8.44
N SER A 29 -3.90 -4.10 9.17
CA SER A 29 -2.59 -4.59 9.59
C SER A 29 -1.69 -4.93 8.40
N VAL A 30 -2.22 -5.59 7.37
CA VAL A 30 -1.44 -5.97 6.18
C VAL A 30 -1.03 -4.75 5.37
N VAL A 31 -1.95 -3.82 5.11
CA VAL A 31 -1.65 -2.62 4.33
C VAL A 31 -0.71 -1.69 5.09
N LEU A 32 -0.85 -1.57 6.41
CA LEU A 32 0.07 -0.78 7.24
C LEU A 32 1.49 -1.37 7.22
N ALA A 33 1.62 -2.68 7.47
CA ALA A 33 2.91 -3.35 7.48
C ALA A 33 3.60 -3.21 6.13
N GLY A 34 2.90 -3.53 5.03
CA GLY A 34 3.46 -3.43 3.69
C GLY A 34 3.84 -1.99 3.32
N SER A 35 2.99 -1.00 3.64
CA SER A 35 3.28 0.41 3.34
C SER A 35 4.49 0.91 4.12
N ALA A 36 4.59 0.60 5.41
CA ALA A 36 5.73 0.99 6.23
C ALA A 36 7.03 0.31 5.75
N THR A 37 6.98 -0.96 5.37
CA THR A 37 8.12 -1.68 4.81
C THR A 37 8.59 -1.09 3.49
N CYS A 38 7.70 -0.85 2.52
CA CYS A 38 8.07 -0.21 1.25
C CYS A 38 8.61 1.21 1.48
N LEU A 39 7.98 2.01 2.34
CA LEU A 39 8.46 3.35 2.68
C LEU A 39 9.91 3.31 3.20
N GLY A 40 10.21 2.38 4.11
CA GLY A 40 11.56 2.19 4.65
C GLY A 40 12.56 1.75 3.58
N ILE A 41 12.22 0.76 2.76
CA ILE A 41 13.10 0.23 1.71
C ILE A 41 13.45 1.32 0.68
N PHE A 42 12.45 2.00 0.12
CA PHE A 42 12.69 3.01 -0.91
C PHE A 42 13.37 4.27 -0.34
N SER A 43 13.08 4.64 0.90
CA SER A 43 13.81 5.71 1.59
C SER A 43 15.29 5.37 1.73
N TRP A 44 15.61 4.15 2.16
CA TRP A 44 16.98 3.68 2.27
C TRP A 44 17.68 3.62 0.92
N PHE A 45 17.01 3.15 -0.14
CA PHE A 45 17.56 3.17 -1.49
C PHE A 45 17.93 4.56 -1.97
N MET A 46 17.12 5.59 -1.69
CA MET A 46 17.50 6.97 -2.03
C MET A 46 18.78 7.39 -1.29
N THR A 47 18.91 7.06 0.00
CA THR A 47 20.16 7.34 0.74
C THR A 47 21.35 6.63 0.09
N VAL A 48 21.21 5.35 -0.26
CA VAL A 48 22.25 4.58 -0.95
C VAL A 48 22.65 5.25 -2.27
N GLN A 49 21.69 5.70 -3.09
CA GLN A 49 21.99 6.43 -4.34
C GLN A 49 22.76 7.73 -4.07
N THR A 50 22.38 8.50 -3.04
CA THR A 50 23.09 9.74 -2.71
C THR A 50 24.52 9.51 -2.24
N GLN A 51 24.78 8.42 -1.51
CA GLN A 51 26.14 8.07 -1.05
C GLN A 51 27.03 7.58 -2.21
N MET A 52 26.43 7.03 -3.27
CA MET A 52 27.15 6.58 -4.46
C MET A 52 27.23 7.67 -5.55
N GLU A 53 26.71 8.87 -5.29
CA GLU A 53 26.66 9.98 -6.25
C GLU A 53 25.97 9.61 -7.58
N LEU A 54 25.00 8.70 -7.51
CA LEU A 54 24.24 8.22 -8.66
C LEU A 54 22.88 8.92 -8.76
N PRO A 55 22.34 9.09 -9.98
CA PRO A 55 21.01 9.65 -10.18
C PRO A 55 19.94 8.71 -9.61
N THR A 56 19.03 9.27 -8.82
CA THR A 56 17.92 8.52 -8.22
C THR A 56 16.86 8.15 -9.27
N PRO A 57 16.55 6.87 -9.47
CA PRO A 57 15.45 6.45 -10.34
C PRO A 57 14.12 7.00 -9.86
N TRP A 58 13.25 7.43 -10.78
CA TRP A 58 11.94 8.04 -10.47
C TRP A 58 11.04 7.18 -9.57
N VAL A 59 11.17 5.85 -9.66
CA VAL A 59 10.38 4.89 -8.89
C VAL A 59 10.59 5.08 -7.38
N PHE A 60 11.79 5.48 -6.94
CA PHE A 60 12.10 5.58 -5.51
C PHE A 60 11.31 6.71 -4.82
N PRO A 61 11.42 7.99 -5.22
CA PRO A 61 10.63 9.04 -4.61
C PRO A 61 9.13 8.85 -4.85
N PHE A 62 8.74 8.27 -5.99
CA PHE A 62 7.34 7.92 -6.26
C PHE A 62 6.78 6.92 -5.23
N MET A 63 7.53 5.86 -4.93
CA MET A 63 7.11 4.85 -3.96
C MET A 63 7.12 5.38 -2.53
N VAL A 64 8.09 6.22 -2.16
CA VAL A 64 8.09 6.90 -0.85
C VAL A 64 6.83 7.76 -0.69
N ALA A 65 6.48 8.57 -1.70
CA ALA A 65 5.29 9.40 -1.67
C ALA A 65 4.00 8.55 -1.60
N THR A 66 3.89 7.50 -2.42
CA THR A 66 2.74 6.60 -2.46
C THR A 66 2.54 5.87 -1.14
N ALA A 67 3.62 5.34 -0.56
CA ALA A 67 3.58 4.65 0.73
C ALA A 67 3.23 5.63 1.87
N ALA A 68 3.79 6.84 1.86
CA ALA A 68 3.46 7.87 2.84
C ALA A 68 1.98 8.29 2.77
N LEU A 69 1.44 8.50 1.56
CA LEU A 69 0.02 8.77 1.34
C LEU A 69 -0.87 7.64 1.87
N THR A 70 -0.43 6.39 1.71
CA THR A 70 -1.16 5.22 2.22
C THR A 70 -1.17 5.20 3.75
N VAL A 71 -0.03 5.47 4.39
CA VAL A 71 0.04 5.59 5.87
C VAL A 71 -0.85 6.73 6.37
N ILE A 72 -0.85 7.88 5.70
CA ILE A 72 -1.74 9.00 6.03
C ILE A 72 -3.22 8.58 5.88
N PHE A 73 -3.57 7.89 4.80
CA PHE A 73 -4.91 7.38 4.57
C PHE A 73 -5.36 6.40 5.66
N LEU A 74 -4.48 5.51 6.10
CA LEU A 74 -4.74 4.60 7.22
C LEU A 74 -4.97 5.36 8.54
N CYS A 75 -4.16 6.38 8.83
CA CYS A 75 -4.37 7.26 9.99
C CYS A 75 -5.73 7.96 9.95
N LEU A 76 -6.16 8.42 8.76
CA LEU A 76 -7.48 9.02 8.56
C LEU A 76 -8.62 8.02 8.81
N ILE A 77 -8.47 6.76 8.35
CA ILE A 77 -9.45 5.69 8.62
C ILE A 77 -9.57 5.45 10.12
N VAL A 78 -8.45 5.33 10.85
CA VAL A 78 -8.48 5.14 12.31
C VAL A 78 -9.18 6.31 12.99
N PHE A 79 -8.84 7.54 12.61
CA PHE A 79 -9.47 8.74 13.16
C PHE A 79 -10.99 8.77 12.95
N LEU A 80 -11.47 8.45 11.74
CA LEU A 80 -12.90 8.39 11.43
C LEU A 80 -13.60 7.20 12.10
N SER A 81 -12.88 6.09 12.27
CA SER A 81 -13.38 4.92 13.01
C SER A 81 -13.63 5.25 14.47
N MET A 82 -12.76 6.05 15.11
CA MET A 82 -12.97 6.52 16.49
C MET A 82 -14.20 7.42 16.62
N GLN A 83 -14.59 8.11 15.55
CA GLN A 83 -15.79 8.95 15.49
C GLN A 83 -17.05 8.16 15.07
N HIS A 84 -16.93 6.87 14.72
CA HIS A 84 -18.00 6.06 14.15
C HIS A 84 -18.64 6.64 12.88
N THR A 85 -17.91 7.49 12.14
CA THR A 85 -18.37 8.20 10.93
C THR A 85 -17.67 7.69 9.68
N LEU A 86 -17.43 6.38 9.59
CA LEU A 86 -16.72 5.79 8.47
C LEU A 86 -17.62 5.70 7.23
N ILE A 87 -17.56 6.72 6.37
CA ILE A 87 -18.37 6.84 5.15
C ILE A 87 -17.74 6.00 4.03
N PRO A 88 -18.48 5.07 3.39
CA PRO A 88 -17.95 4.20 2.33
C PRO A 88 -17.44 4.96 1.10
N GLU A 89 -18.07 6.08 0.74
CA GLU A 89 -17.72 6.85 -0.46
C GLU A 89 -16.27 7.36 -0.42
N MET A 90 -15.83 7.88 0.73
CA MET A 90 -14.45 8.35 0.92
C MET A 90 -13.46 7.19 0.79
N ILE A 91 -13.79 6.04 1.40
CA ILE A 91 -12.94 4.83 1.33
C ILE A 91 -12.82 4.31 -0.09
N ILE A 92 -13.92 4.30 -0.86
CA ILE A 92 -13.91 3.85 -2.25
C ILE A 92 -12.99 4.74 -3.09
N LEU A 93 -13.15 6.06 -3.00
CA LEU A 93 -12.34 7.00 -3.75
C LEU A 93 -10.86 6.90 -3.36
N GLY A 94 -10.56 6.91 -2.05
CA GLY A 94 -9.19 6.82 -1.55
C GLY A 94 -8.51 5.50 -1.93
N SER A 95 -9.20 4.38 -1.79
CA SER A 95 -8.66 3.06 -2.14
C SER A 95 -8.42 2.92 -3.65
N PHE A 96 -9.27 3.51 -4.50
CA PHE A 96 -9.09 3.50 -5.94
C PHE A 96 -7.86 4.32 -6.37
N ILE A 97 -7.71 5.53 -5.83
CA ILE A 97 -6.54 6.38 -6.13
C ILE A 97 -5.26 5.68 -5.67
N LEU A 98 -5.24 5.16 -4.44
CA LEU A 98 -4.08 4.44 -3.93
C LEU A 98 -3.79 3.19 -4.76
N PHE A 99 -4.81 2.46 -5.20
CA PHE A 99 -4.63 1.28 -6.05
C PHE A 99 -3.88 1.63 -7.35
N VAL A 100 -4.27 2.71 -8.04
CA VAL A 100 -3.60 3.14 -9.27
C VAL A 100 -2.15 3.55 -9.00
N LEU A 101 -1.89 4.24 -7.88
CA LEU A 101 -0.54 4.64 -7.51
C LEU A 101 0.34 3.42 -7.19
N TRP A 102 -0.14 2.49 -6.36
CA TRP A 102 0.57 1.26 -6.04
C TRP A 102 0.81 0.38 -7.26
N LEU A 103 -0.17 0.28 -8.18
CA LEU A 103 -0.01 -0.45 -9.43
C LEU A 103 1.05 0.18 -10.34
N THR A 104 1.10 1.51 -10.42
CA THR A 104 2.12 2.24 -11.19
C THR A 104 3.51 2.00 -10.60
N GLY A 105 3.61 2.03 -9.27
CA GLY A 105 4.80 1.67 -8.51
C GLY A 105 5.29 0.26 -8.83
N LEU A 106 4.38 -0.71 -8.74
CA LEU A 106 4.61 -2.12 -9.05
C LEU A 106 5.15 -2.33 -10.46
N ILE A 107 4.59 -1.66 -11.45
CA ILE A 107 5.10 -1.72 -12.83
C ILE A 107 6.51 -1.14 -12.90
N GLY A 108 6.75 0.01 -12.27
CA GLY A 108 8.07 0.64 -12.21
C GLY A 108 9.13 -0.24 -11.54
N THR A 109 8.80 -0.83 -10.39
CA THR A 109 9.65 -1.79 -9.65
C THR A 109 9.90 -3.05 -10.48
N ALA A 110 8.88 -3.60 -11.14
CA ALA A 110 9.02 -4.78 -12.00
C ALA A 110 9.98 -4.53 -13.17
N VAL A 111 9.89 -3.36 -13.81
CA VAL A 111 10.80 -2.97 -14.90
C VAL A 111 12.23 -2.82 -14.40
N GLN A 112 12.45 -2.33 -13.17
CA GLN A 112 13.80 -2.27 -12.61
C GLN A 112 14.34 -3.63 -12.15
N LEU A 113 13.46 -4.53 -11.71
CA LEU A 113 13.86 -5.84 -11.22
C LEU A 113 14.15 -6.83 -12.35
N TYR A 114 13.32 -6.83 -13.39
CA TYR A 114 13.30 -7.82 -14.47
C TYR A 114 13.52 -7.22 -15.88
N GLY A 115 13.75 -5.92 -16.01
CA GLY A 115 13.94 -5.27 -17.29
C GLY A 115 15.25 -5.65 -17.98
N SER A 116 15.33 -5.42 -19.29
CA SER A 116 16.53 -5.70 -20.08
C SER A 116 17.67 -4.70 -19.82
N GLN A 117 17.33 -3.44 -19.56
CA GLN A 117 18.32 -2.40 -19.21
C GLN A 117 18.60 -2.31 -17.71
N ALA A 118 17.59 -2.58 -16.89
CA ALA A 118 17.68 -2.63 -15.43
C ALA A 118 17.36 -4.06 -14.99
N ASN A 119 18.41 -4.85 -14.76
CA ASN A 119 18.27 -6.26 -14.40
C ASN A 119 18.91 -6.52 -13.03
N ILE A 120 18.24 -6.03 -12.00
CA ILE A 120 18.69 -6.25 -10.62
C ILE A 120 18.67 -7.75 -10.30
N ASN A 121 17.69 -8.50 -10.80
CA ASN A 121 17.58 -9.93 -10.53
C ASN A 121 18.80 -10.73 -11.03
N SER A 122 19.29 -10.49 -12.24
CA SER A 122 20.50 -11.15 -12.76
C SER A 122 21.76 -10.68 -12.04
N ASN A 123 21.86 -9.39 -11.67
CA ASN A 123 22.97 -8.92 -10.85
C ASN A 123 22.99 -9.62 -9.48
N CYS A 124 21.83 -9.82 -8.86
CA CYS A 124 21.71 -10.56 -7.61
C CYS A 124 22.12 -12.03 -7.74
N GLN A 125 21.81 -12.69 -8.86
CA GLN A 125 22.29 -14.05 -9.11
C GLN A 125 23.82 -14.06 -9.23
N ASN A 126 24.36 -13.23 -10.13
CA ASN A 126 25.78 -13.21 -10.45
C ASN A 126 26.67 -12.78 -9.28
N TRP A 127 26.25 -11.83 -8.43
CA TRP A 127 27.13 -11.24 -7.41
C TRP A 127 26.86 -11.73 -5.98
N VAL A 128 25.72 -12.39 -5.74
CA VAL A 128 25.36 -12.87 -4.41
C VAL A 128 25.31 -14.39 -4.35
N SER A 129 24.68 -15.04 -5.35
CA SER A 129 24.51 -16.49 -5.34
C SER A 129 25.79 -17.23 -5.77
N ASP A 130 26.54 -16.65 -6.71
CA ASP A 130 27.72 -17.31 -7.30
C ASP A 130 29.05 -16.90 -6.65
N TYR A 131 29.08 -15.84 -5.81
CA TYR A 131 30.29 -15.32 -5.16
C TYR A 131 30.08 -15.08 -3.65
N GLU A 132 29.90 -16.17 -2.90
CA GLU A 132 29.76 -16.10 -1.43
C GLU A 132 31.09 -15.76 -0.74
N PHE A 133 31.08 -14.77 0.16
CA PHE A 133 32.23 -14.40 1.00
C PHE A 133 31.94 -14.65 2.49
N LYS A 134 32.95 -15.11 3.25
CA LYS A 134 32.83 -15.43 4.70
C LYS A 134 33.97 -14.78 5.51
N GLY A 135 33.72 -14.54 6.79
CA GLY A 135 34.68 -13.96 7.74
C GLY A 135 34.55 -12.44 7.91
N ALA A 136 35.21 -11.87 8.93
CA ALA A 136 35.14 -10.45 9.25
C ALA A 136 36.05 -9.61 8.32
N SER A 137 35.66 -9.50 7.05
CA SER A 137 36.40 -8.74 6.03
C SER A 137 35.50 -7.72 5.33
N ILE A 138 36.11 -6.69 4.72
CA ILE A 138 35.38 -5.69 3.92
C ILE A 138 34.64 -6.35 2.74
N ASN A 139 35.22 -7.41 2.15
CA ASN A 139 34.58 -8.15 1.07
C ASN A 139 33.29 -8.84 1.53
N THR A 140 33.29 -9.41 2.73
CA THR A 140 32.08 -9.99 3.33
C THR A 140 31.03 -8.92 3.61
N LEU A 141 31.44 -7.74 4.09
CA LEU A 141 30.51 -6.62 4.31
C LEU A 141 29.87 -6.13 3.00
N ALA A 142 30.67 -6.03 1.93
CA ALA A 142 30.18 -5.68 0.60
C ALA A 142 29.19 -6.74 0.07
N TRP A 143 29.50 -8.03 0.23
CA TRP A 143 28.59 -9.12 -0.14
C TRP A 143 27.28 -9.08 0.66
N LEU A 144 27.34 -8.90 1.99
CA LEU A 144 26.15 -8.76 2.83
C LEU A 144 25.29 -7.55 2.43
N THR A 145 25.93 -6.46 2.02
CA THR A 145 25.23 -5.26 1.53
C THR A 145 24.50 -5.56 0.22
N ASN A 146 25.15 -6.23 -0.74
CA ASN A 146 24.52 -6.66 -1.98
C ASN A 146 23.36 -7.65 -1.73
N LEU A 147 23.56 -8.62 -0.82
CA LEU A 147 22.51 -9.54 -0.40
C LEU A 147 21.30 -8.79 0.17
N ASN A 148 21.53 -7.81 1.04
CA ASN A 148 20.46 -6.99 1.61
C ASN A 148 19.70 -6.22 0.53
N ILE A 149 20.41 -5.55 -0.39
CA ILE A 149 19.78 -4.82 -1.52
C ILE A 149 18.88 -5.76 -2.34
N CYS A 150 19.37 -6.94 -2.69
CA CYS A 150 18.63 -7.94 -3.44
C CYS A 150 17.36 -8.42 -2.73
N ASN A 151 17.44 -8.67 -1.42
CA ASN A 151 16.29 -9.08 -0.62
C ASN A 151 15.28 -7.93 -0.45
N CYS A 152 15.74 -6.69 -0.27
CA CYS A 152 14.89 -5.51 -0.22
C CYS A 152 14.11 -5.32 -1.52
N TRP A 153 14.73 -5.50 -2.68
CA TRP A 153 14.03 -5.42 -3.97
C TRP A 153 12.94 -6.48 -4.12
N LYS A 154 13.24 -7.74 -3.78
CA LYS A 154 12.26 -8.82 -3.83
C LYS A 154 11.12 -8.61 -2.83
N ALA A 155 11.44 -8.15 -1.62
CA ALA A 155 10.46 -7.84 -0.59
C ALA A 155 9.56 -6.68 -1.02
N ALA A 156 10.12 -5.58 -1.53
CA ALA A 156 9.36 -4.43 -2.03
C ALA A 156 8.38 -4.86 -3.13
N PHE A 157 8.86 -5.60 -4.13
CA PHE A 157 8.00 -6.13 -5.19
C PHE A 157 6.86 -7.01 -4.65
N ALA A 158 7.16 -7.91 -3.71
CA ALA A 158 6.13 -8.78 -3.12
C ALA A 158 5.09 -7.97 -2.33
N PHE A 159 5.51 -7.00 -1.52
CA PHE A 159 4.59 -6.16 -0.76
C PHE A 159 3.76 -5.24 -1.66
N GLU A 160 4.32 -4.73 -2.74
CA GLU A 160 3.58 -3.96 -3.75
C GLU A 160 2.43 -4.79 -4.35
N VAL A 161 2.70 -6.06 -4.71
CA VAL A 161 1.65 -6.99 -5.20
C VAL A 161 0.56 -7.17 -4.15
N VAL A 162 0.95 -7.49 -2.91
CA VAL A 162 0.02 -7.75 -1.81
C VAL A 162 -0.86 -6.53 -1.55
N ILE A 163 -0.28 -5.32 -1.47
CA ILE A 163 -1.02 -4.10 -1.21
C ILE A 163 -1.99 -3.78 -2.35
N SER A 164 -1.55 -3.92 -3.61
CA SER A 164 -2.45 -3.73 -4.76
C SER A 164 -3.68 -4.64 -4.68
N VAL A 165 -3.50 -5.91 -4.34
CA VAL A 165 -4.62 -6.85 -4.16
C VAL A 165 -5.52 -6.44 -2.98
N PHE A 166 -4.93 -6.07 -1.85
CA PHE A 166 -5.69 -5.67 -0.66
C PHE A 166 -6.45 -4.36 -0.87
N LEU A 167 -5.94 -3.42 -1.68
CA LEU A 167 -6.67 -2.20 -2.05
C LEU A 167 -7.90 -2.51 -2.92
N VAL A 168 -7.78 -3.47 -3.85
CA VAL A 168 -8.95 -3.97 -4.60
C VAL A 168 -9.94 -4.65 -3.66
N TRP A 169 -9.46 -5.45 -2.70
CA TRP A 169 -10.33 -6.07 -1.71
C TRP A 169 -11.07 -5.02 -0.85
N MET A 170 -10.41 -3.92 -0.48
CA MET A 170 -11.05 -2.80 0.22
C MET A 170 -12.19 -2.18 -0.58
N LEU A 171 -12.01 -2.01 -1.89
CA LEU A 171 -13.07 -1.54 -2.78
C LEU A 171 -14.28 -2.47 -2.73
N VAL A 172 -14.06 -3.78 -2.85
CA VAL A 172 -15.13 -4.78 -2.78
C VAL A 172 -15.87 -4.72 -1.44
N MET A 173 -15.14 -4.68 -0.32
CA MET A 173 -15.76 -4.56 1.02
C MET A 173 -16.59 -3.28 1.15
N ALA A 174 -16.06 -2.14 0.68
CA ALA A 174 -16.77 -0.87 0.74
C ALA A 174 -18.04 -0.85 -0.14
N PHE A 175 -18.02 -1.51 -1.31
CA PHE A 175 -19.22 -1.69 -2.13
C PHE A 175 -20.26 -2.59 -1.46
N GLN A 176 -19.84 -3.67 -0.79
CA GLN A 176 -20.75 -4.54 -0.03
C GLN A 176 -21.44 -3.79 1.11
N VAL A 177 -20.67 -3.02 1.88
CA VAL A 177 -21.20 -2.17 2.97
C VAL A 177 -22.17 -1.13 2.42
N ARG A 178 -21.90 -0.55 1.24
CA ARG A 178 -22.84 0.36 0.58
C ARG A 178 -24.15 -0.35 0.20
N LYS A 179 -24.07 -1.52 -0.45
CA LYS A 179 -25.24 -2.25 -0.95
C LYS A 179 -26.19 -2.71 0.16
N HIS A 180 -25.68 -3.13 1.31
CA HIS A 180 -26.50 -3.61 2.44
C HIS A 180 -27.46 -2.55 3.03
N ILE A 181 -27.35 -1.31 2.55
CA ILE A 181 -27.99 -0.16 3.15
C ILE A 181 -29.04 0.46 2.20
N ASP A 182 -29.13 0.02 0.94
CA ASP A 182 -30.14 0.48 -0.02
C ASP A 182 -31.41 -0.38 0.10
N PRO A 183 -32.54 0.16 0.60
CA PRO A 183 -33.75 -0.62 0.91
C PRO A 183 -34.66 -0.90 -0.31
N PHE A 184 -34.17 -0.66 -1.53
CA PHE A 184 -34.92 -0.82 -2.78
C PHE A 184 -34.40 -1.95 -3.68
N ASP A 185 -33.48 -2.78 -3.17
CA ASP A 185 -33.14 -4.11 -3.69
C ASP A 185 -33.59 -5.20 -2.70
#